data_AF-A0AAW1W5D1-F1
#
_entry.id   AF-A0AAW1W5D1-F1
#
_cell.length_a   1.000
_cell.length_b   1.000
_cell.length_c   1.000
_cell.angle_alpha   90.00
_cell.angle_beta   90.00
_cell.angle_gamma   90.00
#
_symmetry.space_group_name_H-M   'P 1'
#
loop_
_entity.id
_entity.type
_entity.pdbx_description
1 polymer ?
#
loop_
_entity_poly.entity_id
_entity_poly.type
_entity_poly.pdbx_seq_one_letter_code
_entity_poly.pdbx_strand_id
1 'polypeptide(L)'
;MTEQLEPTLAANNMIIPSCVSDQPNINTDGRSLQLSMNEQSKKVDLVGSQMSALLNADEIVKLLGIISQHKQTLQLFQTLGFEDKIPDIIRNLIERKQLIEAVRFICTFKLNDKFPPAPLLIEFVEDAKKYCSEIFSKVKSHDEKEKVVDDRIADLRAVIECIEDHDLESQYPSIDILMDIQGLGKLKDTGKLVLFLPSNVEKQEQRKGKKRSSSSVSPAPHTYQLRKRT
;
A
#
# COMPACT_ATOMS: atom_id res chain seq x y z
N MET A 1 48.45 5.09 87.89
CA MET A 1 49.02 3.76 87.58
C MET A 1 48.10 3.18 86.51
N THR A 2 48.50 3.37 85.23
CA THR A 2 49.03 2.30 84.33
C THR A 2 47.89 1.41 83.83
N GLU A 3 47.65 1.09 82.56
CA GLU A 3 48.41 1.02 81.29
C GLU A 3 47.33 0.91 80.16
N GLN A 4 47.44 1.64 79.05
CA GLN A 4 47.91 1.17 77.72
C GLN A 4 47.18 -0.06 77.14
N LEU A 5 46.43 0.14 76.03
CA LEU A 5 46.40 -0.72 74.83
C LEU A 5 45.42 -0.17 73.77
N GLU A 6 45.96 0.50 72.74
CA GLU A 6 45.48 0.43 71.35
C GLU A 6 46.15 -0.84 70.72
N PRO A 7 45.70 -1.46 69.59
CA PRO A 7 45.34 -0.69 68.40
C PRO A 7 44.28 -1.25 67.41
N THR A 8 43.81 -0.33 66.55
CA THR A 8 43.51 -0.51 65.12
C THR A 8 42.34 -1.40 64.70
N LEU A 9 41.28 -0.76 64.20
CA LEU A 9 40.48 -1.31 63.11
C LEU A 9 40.63 -0.39 61.89
N ALA A 10 41.30 -0.92 60.87
CA ALA A 10 41.60 -0.23 59.62
C ALA A 10 40.32 0.30 58.97
N ALA A 11 40.27 1.63 58.77
CA ALA A 11 39.39 2.22 57.78
C ALA A 11 39.90 1.76 56.41
N ASN A 12 39.24 0.75 55.85
CA ASN A 12 39.43 0.36 54.46
C ASN A 12 38.93 1.52 53.59
N ASN A 13 39.83 2.45 53.28
CA ASN A 13 39.69 3.40 52.19
C ASN A 13 39.70 2.59 50.89
N MET A 14 38.54 2.06 50.52
CA MET A 14 38.28 1.61 49.18
C MET A 14 38.25 2.87 48.31
N ILE A 15 39.42 3.28 47.84
CA ILE A 15 39.55 4.17 46.69
C ILE A 15 38.87 3.39 45.56
N ILE A 16 37.59 3.66 45.34
CA ILE A 16 36.99 3.36 44.04
C ILE A 16 37.78 4.22 43.07
N PRO A 17 38.54 3.62 42.13
CA PRO A 17 39.09 4.41 41.05
C PRO A 17 37.88 5.03 40.38
N SER A 18 37.74 6.35 40.46
CA SER A 18 36.74 7.04 39.67
C SER A 18 37.07 6.66 38.24
N CYS A 19 36.25 5.79 37.65
CA CYS A 19 36.30 5.54 36.23
C CYS A 19 36.20 6.91 35.58
N VAL A 20 37.33 7.38 35.06
CA VAL A 20 37.35 8.45 34.07
C VAL A 20 36.49 7.88 32.96
N SER A 21 35.23 8.28 32.99
CA SER A 21 34.36 8.13 31.85
C SER A 21 34.96 9.03 30.81
N ASP A 22 35.79 8.48 29.95
CA ASP A 22 36.05 9.01 28.61
C ASP A 22 34.75 8.90 27.80
N GLN A 23 33.68 9.53 28.30
CA GLN A 23 32.64 10.05 27.44
C GLN A 23 33.34 11.15 26.65
N PRO A 24 33.22 11.18 25.31
CA PRO A 24 33.71 12.33 24.55
C PRO A 24 32.99 13.55 25.12
N ASN A 25 33.72 14.36 25.89
CA ASN A 25 33.27 15.66 26.31
C ASN A 25 33.18 16.49 25.04
N ILE A 26 32.02 16.44 24.38
CA ILE A 26 31.71 17.33 23.27
C ILE A 26 31.44 18.70 23.91
N ASN A 27 32.52 19.34 24.37
CA ASN A 27 32.57 20.76 24.64
C ASN A 27 32.47 21.46 23.28
N THR A 28 31.25 21.45 22.73
CA THR A 28 30.94 22.18 21.52
C THR A 28 30.53 23.56 21.97
N ASP A 29 31.50 24.49 21.93
CA ASP A 29 31.14 25.89 22.10
C ASP A 29 30.12 26.28 21.02
N GLY A 30 29.34 27.33 21.27
CA GLY A 30 28.26 27.73 20.35
C GLY A 30 28.75 28.00 18.92
N ARG A 31 30.04 28.34 18.72
CA ARG A 31 30.61 28.52 17.38
C ARG A 31 30.83 27.19 16.67
N SER A 32 31.28 26.18 17.38
CA SER A 32 31.52 24.84 16.84
C SER A 32 30.21 24.18 16.39
N LEU A 33 29.14 24.34 17.18
CA LEU A 33 27.80 23.90 16.78
C LEU A 33 27.32 24.65 15.53
N GLN A 34 27.46 25.99 15.52
CA GLN A 34 27.05 26.80 14.38
C GLN A 34 27.77 26.41 13.09
N LEU A 35 29.08 26.14 13.16
CA LEU A 35 29.87 25.69 12.02
C LEU A 35 29.39 24.33 11.51
N SER A 36 29.13 23.38 12.42
CA SER A 36 28.60 22.06 12.05
C SER A 36 27.22 22.16 11.38
N MET A 37 26.30 22.95 11.95
CA MET A 37 24.97 23.18 11.36
C MET A 37 25.07 23.81 9.98
N ASN A 38 25.93 24.82 9.81
CA ASN A 38 26.13 25.48 8.52
C ASN A 38 26.73 24.51 7.47
N GLU A 39 27.64 23.63 7.89
CA GLU A 39 28.19 22.60 7.01
C GLU A 39 27.10 21.61 6.58
N GLN A 40 26.26 21.15 7.50
CA GLN A 40 25.17 20.24 7.17
C GLN A 40 24.10 20.91 6.30
N SER A 41 23.76 22.18 6.55
CA SER A 41 22.85 22.95 5.68
C SER A 41 23.36 22.99 4.25
N LYS A 42 24.66 23.30 4.05
CA LYS A 42 25.27 23.31 2.71
C LYS A 42 25.22 21.93 2.04
N LYS A 43 25.43 20.86 2.80
CA LYS A 43 25.32 19.48 2.28
C LYS A 43 23.89 19.18 1.85
N VAL A 44 22.89 19.54 2.66
CA VAL A 44 21.47 19.36 2.33
C VAL A 44 21.09 20.14 1.08
N ASP A 45 21.52 21.41 0.96
CA ASP A 45 21.23 22.24 -0.22
C ASP A 45 21.88 21.67 -1.50
N LEU A 46 23.14 21.21 -1.38
CA LEU A 46 23.85 20.59 -2.49
C LEU A 46 23.17 19.30 -2.93
N VAL A 47 22.83 18.43 -1.98
CA VAL A 47 22.12 17.17 -2.25
C VAL A 47 20.75 17.46 -2.87
N GLY A 48 20.00 18.43 -2.35
CA GLY A 48 18.71 18.84 -2.89
C GLY A 48 18.81 19.34 -4.33
N SER A 49 19.83 20.14 -4.64
CA SER A 49 20.09 20.64 -6.00
C SER A 49 20.47 19.50 -6.96
N GLN A 50 21.32 18.58 -6.51
CA GLN A 50 21.70 17.39 -7.29
C GLN A 50 20.47 16.50 -7.56
N MET A 51 19.67 16.23 -6.52
CA MET A 51 18.42 15.48 -6.65
C MET A 51 17.48 16.13 -7.64
N SER A 52 17.28 17.45 -7.57
CA SER A 52 16.41 18.17 -8.50
C SER A 52 16.91 18.14 -9.95
N ALA A 53 18.23 18.07 -10.16
CA ALA A 53 18.83 18.03 -11.50
C ALA A 53 18.82 16.62 -12.11
N LEU A 54 18.82 15.58 -11.26
CA LEU A 54 18.90 14.17 -11.68
C LEU A 54 17.53 13.51 -11.79
N LEU A 55 16.58 13.89 -10.92
CA LEU A 55 15.33 13.17 -10.78
C LEU A 55 14.24 13.78 -11.67
N ASN A 56 13.69 12.95 -12.56
CA ASN A 56 12.41 13.25 -13.21
C ASN A 56 11.23 12.90 -12.28
N ALA A 57 10.02 13.26 -12.71
CA ALA A 57 8.82 13.08 -11.90
C ALA A 57 8.55 11.61 -11.50
N ASP A 58 8.87 10.64 -12.35
CA ASP A 58 8.71 9.21 -12.03
C ASP A 58 9.74 8.73 -11.02
N GLU A 59 10.97 9.23 -11.10
CA GLU A 59 12.02 8.90 -10.15
C GLU A 59 11.75 9.51 -8.77
N ILE A 60 11.18 10.71 -8.73
CA ILE A 60 10.70 11.33 -7.48
C ILE A 60 9.63 10.44 -6.83
N VAL A 61 8.69 9.92 -7.60
CA VAL A 61 7.61 9.06 -7.08
C VAL A 61 8.16 7.75 -6.53
N LYS A 62 9.11 7.13 -7.24
CA LYS A 62 9.80 5.93 -6.73
C LYS A 62 10.53 6.21 -5.42
N LEU A 63 11.21 7.35 -5.34
CA LEU A 63 11.88 7.77 -4.11
C LEU A 63 10.89 8.00 -2.96
N LEU A 64 9.76 8.66 -3.24
CA LEU A 64 8.68 8.83 -2.27
C LEU A 64 8.12 7.49 -1.81
N GLY A 65 8.01 6.51 -2.69
CA GLY A 65 7.62 5.14 -2.33
C GLY A 65 8.60 4.50 -1.35
N ILE A 66 9.91 4.60 -1.60
CA ILE A 66 10.94 4.13 -0.66
C ILE A 66 10.83 4.88 0.68
N ILE A 67 10.71 6.20 0.64
CA ILE A 67 10.58 7.05 1.83
C ILE A 67 9.34 6.66 2.65
N SER A 68 8.22 6.32 1.99
CA SER A 68 6.96 5.97 2.64
C SER A 68 7.07 4.73 3.54
N GLN A 69 8.01 3.83 3.25
CA GLN A 69 8.28 2.63 4.04
C GLN A 69 9.10 2.93 5.31
N HIS A 70 9.73 4.11 5.38
CA HIS A 70 10.59 4.51 6.48
C HIS A 70 9.91 5.52 7.39
N LYS A 71 9.20 5.03 8.40
CA LYS A 71 8.46 5.84 9.39
C LYS A 71 9.30 6.98 9.99
N GLN A 72 10.58 6.73 10.29
CA GLN A 72 11.50 7.75 10.82
C GLN A 72 11.75 8.89 9.82
N THR A 73 11.88 8.56 8.53
CA THR A 73 12.04 9.56 7.46
C THR A 73 10.78 10.41 7.30
N LEU A 74 9.59 9.80 7.42
CA LEU A 74 8.33 10.55 7.38
C LEU A 74 8.18 11.47 8.61
N GLN A 75 8.61 11.04 9.80
CA GLN A 75 8.63 11.91 11.00
C GLN A 75 9.62 13.08 10.85
N LEU A 76 10.72 12.88 10.14
CA LEU A 76 11.65 13.96 9.83
C LEU A 76 10.99 15.05 8.98
N PHE A 77 10.10 14.69 8.06
CA PHE A 77 9.39 15.68 7.23
C PHE A 77 8.50 16.62 8.07
N GLN A 78 7.91 16.12 9.16
CA GLN A 78 7.20 16.95 10.15
C GLN A 78 8.18 17.88 10.87
N THR A 79 9.30 17.34 11.35
CA THR A 79 10.32 18.10 12.08
C THR A 79 10.96 19.20 11.23
N LEU A 80 11.10 18.97 9.92
CA LEU A 80 11.66 19.91 8.96
C LEU A 80 10.62 20.89 8.38
N GLY A 81 9.34 20.77 8.75
CA GLY A 81 8.30 21.71 8.34
C GLY A 81 7.80 21.52 6.90
N PHE A 82 7.89 20.31 6.34
CA PHE A 82 7.35 19.99 5.00
C PHE A 82 5.85 19.68 4.99
N GLU A 83 5.15 19.87 6.12
CA GLU A 83 3.75 19.47 6.31
C GLU A 83 2.78 20.12 5.32
N ASP A 84 3.07 21.34 4.86
CA ASP A 84 2.25 22.05 3.87
C ASP A 84 2.27 21.40 2.49
N LYS A 85 3.36 20.67 2.15
CA LYS A 85 3.53 19.96 0.88
C LYS A 85 2.98 18.55 0.89
N ILE A 86 2.74 17.96 2.05
CA ILE A 86 2.28 16.57 2.18
C ILE A 86 0.96 16.31 1.43
N PRO A 87 -0.07 17.17 1.50
CA PRO A 87 -1.29 16.94 0.73
C PRO A 87 -1.07 16.89 -0.79
N ASP A 88 -0.11 17.65 -1.31
CA ASP A 88 0.21 17.67 -2.74
C ASP A 88 0.93 16.37 -3.13
N ILE A 89 1.84 15.89 -2.28
CA ILE A 89 2.52 14.61 -2.43
C ILE A 89 1.51 13.46 -2.45
N ILE A 90 0.57 13.43 -1.49
CA ILE A 90 -0.47 12.40 -1.42
C ILE A 90 -1.31 12.38 -2.69
N ARG A 91 -1.76 13.55 -3.16
CA ARG A 91 -2.53 13.64 -4.42
C ARG A 91 -1.75 13.10 -5.60
N ASN A 92 -0.46 13.44 -5.71
CA ASN A 92 0.38 12.94 -6.80
C ASN A 92 0.55 11.41 -6.76
N LEU A 93 0.72 10.82 -5.58
CA LEU A 93 0.80 9.37 -5.41
C LEU A 93 -0.52 8.69 -5.84
N ILE A 94 -1.66 9.24 -5.44
CA ILE A 94 -2.99 8.72 -5.81
C ILE A 94 -3.20 8.80 -7.33
N GLU A 95 -2.92 9.95 -7.95
CA GLU A 95 -3.03 10.15 -9.41
C GLU A 95 -2.17 9.15 -10.19
N ARG A 96 -1.05 8.72 -9.61
CA ARG A 96 -0.11 7.75 -10.18
C ARG A 96 -0.36 6.31 -9.74
N LYS A 97 -1.48 6.03 -9.07
CA LYS A 97 -1.86 4.69 -8.58
C LYS A 97 -0.86 4.07 -7.60
N GLN A 98 -0.08 4.89 -6.89
CA GLN A 98 0.80 4.48 -5.78
C GLN A 98 -0.01 4.54 -4.47
N LEU A 99 -1.05 3.70 -4.38
CA LEU A 99 -2.09 3.81 -3.36
C LEU A 99 -1.60 3.38 -1.96
N ILE A 100 -0.75 2.35 -1.87
CA ILE A 100 -0.17 1.90 -0.59
C ILE A 100 0.73 3.01 -0.03
N GLU A 101 1.59 3.59 -0.86
CA GLU A 101 2.48 4.68 -0.49
C GLU A 101 1.67 5.89 -0.02
N ALA A 102 0.60 6.24 -0.74
CA ALA A 102 -0.31 7.31 -0.35
C ALA A 102 -0.92 7.05 1.03
N VAL A 103 -1.39 5.83 1.30
CA VAL A 103 -1.94 5.45 2.61
C VAL A 103 -0.91 5.58 3.73
N ARG A 104 0.34 5.15 3.50
CA ARG A 104 1.43 5.31 4.48
C ARG A 104 1.67 6.78 4.84
N PHE A 105 1.66 7.67 3.84
CA PHE A 105 1.71 9.12 4.07
C PHE A 105 0.48 9.61 4.85
N ILE A 106 -0.74 9.28 4.40
CA ILE A 106 -1.99 9.71 5.03
C ILE A 106 -1.99 9.37 6.52
N CYS A 107 -1.68 8.13 6.88
CA CYS A 107 -1.71 7.66 8.26
C CYS A 107 -0.62 8.31 9.10
N THR A 108 0.60 8.48 8.55
CA THR A 108 1.71 9.10 9.29
C THR A 108 1.48 10.58 9.59
N PHE A 109 0.87 11.32 8.66
CA PHE A 109 0.55 12.74 8.82
C PHE A 109 -0.87 13.00 9.35
N LYS A 110 -1.61 11.94 9.71
CA LYS A 110 -2.97 12.02 10.29
C LYS A 110 -3.94 12.82 9.41
N LEU A 111 -3.92 12.56 8.10
CA LEU A 111 -4.76 13.25 7.11
C LEU A 111 -5.99 12.43 6.69
N ASN A 112 -6.39 11.47 7.51
CA ASN A 112 -7.49 10.52 7.24
C ASN A 112 -8.82 11.22 6.89
N ASP A 113 -9.10 12.37 7.48
CA ASP A 113 -10.33 13.13 7.22
C ASP A 113 -10.40 13.66 5.78
N LYS A 114 -9.24 14.03 5.22
CA LYS A 114 -9.12 14.57 3.85
C LYS A 114 -8.98 13.46 2.82
N PHE A 115 -8.27 12.40 3.20
CA PHE A 115 -7.96 11.27 2.33
C PHE A 115 -8.27 9.99 3.12
N PRO A 116 -9.50 9.46 3.03
CA PRO A 116 -9.86 8.24 3.74
C PRO A 116 -9.00 7.05 3.26
N PRO A 117 -8.29 6.33 4.15
CA PRO A 117 -7.43 5.22 3.74
C PRO A 117 -8.17 4.01 3.16
N ALA A 118 -9.30 3.64 3.76
CA ALA A 118 -10.00 2.41 3.40
C ALA A 118 -10.44 2.36 1.92
N PRO A 119 -11.05 3.41 1.34
CA PRO A 119 -11.33 3.46 -0.09
C PRO A 119 -10.11 3.24 -1.00
N LEU A 120 -8.94 3.77 -0.62
CA LEU A 120 -7.70 3.62 -1.41
C LEU A 120 -7.18 2.18 -1.36
N LEU A 121 -7.25 1.52 -0.20
CA LEU A 121 -6.88 0.11 -0.08
C LEU A 121 -7.83 -0.81 -0.85
N ILE A 122 -9.13 -0.51 -0.83
CA ILE A 122 -10.13 -1.24 -1.62
C ILE A 122 -9.83 -1.09 -3.12
N GLU A 123 -9.62 0.14 -3.57
CA GLU A 123 -9.29 0.44 -4.97
C GLU A 123 -8.01 -0.31 -5.41
N PHE A 124 -6.97 -0.32 -4.58
CA PHE A 124 -5.75 -1.07 -4.86
C PHE A 124 -6.01 -2.57 -5.03
N VAL A 125 -6.78 -3.18 -4.12
CA VAL A 125 -7.12 -4.60 -4.18
C VAL A 125 -7.96 -4.92 -5.42
N GLU A 126 -8.87 -4.05 -5.82
CA GLU A 126 -9.69 -4.21 -7.03
C GLU A 126 -8.86 -4.05 -8.31
N ASP A 127 -8.01 -3.04 -8.39
CA ASP A 127 -7.14 -2.78 -9.54
C ASP A 127 -6.16 -3.95 -9.74
N ALA A 128 -5.52 -4.43 -8.67
CA ALA A 128 -4.65 -5.60 -8.73
C ALA A 128 -5.42 -6.88 -9.17
N LYS A 129 -6.71 -6.99 -8.84
CA LYS A 129 -7.54 -8.16 -9.18
C LYS A 129 -7.88 -8.15 -10.66
N LYS A 130 -8.24 -6.98 -11.15
CA LYS A 130 -8.52 -6.72 -12.56
C LYS A 130 -7.27 -6.95 -13.39
N TYR A 131 -6.13 -6.38 -13.00
CA TYR A 131 -4.84 -6.61 -13.67
C TYR A 131 -4.49 -8.09 -13.72
N CYS A 132 -4.57 -8.78 -12.58
CA CYS A 132 -4.35 -10.22 -12.49
C CYS A 132 -5.24 -10.97 -13.49
N SER A 133 -6.55 -10.73 -13.49
CA SER A 133 -7.50 -11.39 -14.40
C SER A 133 -7.21 -11.11 -15.88
N GLU A 134 -6.90 -9.85 -16.22
CA GLU A 134 -6.59 -9.45 -17.59
C GLU A 134 -5.32 -10.11 -18.12
N ILE A 135 -4.23 -10.08 -17.35
CA ILE A 135 -2.96 -10.71 -17.74
C ILE A 135 -3.12 -12.22 -17.79
N PHE A 136 -3.79 -12.81 -16.80
CA PHE A 136 -4.01 -14.25 -16.69
C PHE A 136 -4.71 -14.84 -17.93
N SER A 137 -5.61 -14.07 -18.55
CA SER A 137 -6.29 -14.45 -19.81
C SER A 137 -5.39 -14.39 -21.05
N LYS A 138 -4.33 -13.56 -21.01
CA LYS A 138 -3.40 -13.33 -22.13
C LYS A 138 -2.22 -14.30 -22.10
N VAL A 139 -1.73 -14.66 -20.90
CA VAL A 139 -0.59 -15.56 -20.73
C VAL A 139 -0.99 -17.01 -20.99
N LYS A 140 -0.11 -17.77 -21.66
CA LYS A 140 -0.37 -19.15 -22.06
C LYS A 140 0.40 -20.15 -21.22
N SER A 141 1.64 -19.82 -20.85
CA SER A 141 2.48 -20.72 -20.07
C SER A 141 1.99 -20.82 -18.62
N HIS A 142 2.29 -21.95 -17.99
CA HIS A 142 1.98 -22.15 -16.58
C HIS A 142 2.84 -21.23 -15.71
N ASP A 143 4.14 -21.11 -16.01
CA ASP A 143 5.10 -20.33 -15.22
C ASP A 143 4.74 -18.83 -15.20
N GLU A 144 4.29 -18.26 -16.33
CA GLU A 144 3.82 -16.87 -16.36
C GLU A 144 2.54 -16.68 -15.53
N LYS A 145 1.62 -17.66 -15.56
CA LYS A 145 0.39 -17.64 -14.76
C LYS A 145 0.69 -17.71 -13.27
N GLU A 146 1.65 -18.55 -12.90
CA GLU A 146 2.13 -18.66 -11.53
C GLU A 146 2.73 -17.33 -11.06
N LYS A 147 3.58 -16.70 -11.87
CA LYS A 147 4.13 -15.37 -11.57
C LYS A 147 3.05 -14.31 -11.35
N VAL A 148 2.01 -14.28 -12.18
CA VAL A 148 0.89 -13.32 -12.02
C VAL A 148 0.15 -13.54 -10.70
N VAL A 149 0.02 -14.79 -10.25
CA VAL A 149 -0.57 -15.11 -8.94
C VAL A 149 0.36 -14.73 -7.80
N ASP A 150 1.66 -14.96 -7.93
CA ASP A 150 2.67 -14.54 -6.94
C ASP A 150 2.70 -13.01 -6.79
N ASP A 151 2.67 -12.26 -7.89
CA ASP A 151 2.57 -10.80 -7.88
C ASP A 151 1.29 -10.34 -7.15
N ARG A 152 0.14 -10.97 -7.44
CA ARG A 152 -1.14 -10.71 -6.75
C ARG A 152 -1.05 -11.01 -5.24
N ILE A 153 -0.40 -12.11 -4.85
CA ILE A 153 -0.21 -12.44 -3.43
C ILE A 153 0.68 -11.40 -2.76
N ALA A 154 1.74 -10.94 -3.44
CA ALA A 154 2.62 -9.90 -2.93
C ALA A 154 1.87 -8.58 -2.71
N ASP A 155 1.03 -8.16 -3.67
CA ASP A 155 0.16 -6.98 -3.55
C ASP A 155 -0.76 -7.08 -2.33
N LEU A 156 -1.45 -8.23 -2.16
CA LEU A 156 -2.34 -8.44 -1.01
C LEU A 156 -1.59 -8.44 0.32
N ARG A 157 -0.38 -9.00 0.37
CA ARG A 157 0.48 -8.96 1.58
C ARG A 157 0.91 -7.54 1.93
N ALA A 158 1.23 -6.71 0.93
CA ALA A 158 1.54 -5.31 1.16
C ALA A 158 0.35 -4.54 1.76
N VAL A 159 -0.88 -4.89 1.37
CA VAL A 159 -2.10 -4.33 1.98
C VAL A 159 -2.23 -4.76 3.44
N ILE A 160 -2.03 -6.05 3.76
CA ILE A 160 -2.06 -6.56 5.15
C ILE A 160 -1.04 -5.81 6.01
N GLU A 161 0.21 -5.72 5.56
CA GLU A 161 1.27 -5.00 6.26
C GLU A 161 0.89 -3.53 6.51
N CYS A 162 0.31 -2.87 5.50
CA CYS A 162 -0.14 -1.48 5.63
C CYS A 162 -1.30 -1.32 6.63
N ILE A 163 -2.22 -2.29 6.70
CA ILE A 163 -3.31 -2.30 7.68
C ILE A 163 -2.75 -2.46 9.10
N GLU A 164 -1.81 -3.38 9.30
CA GLU A 164 -1.17 -3.67 10.58
C GLU A 164 -0.31 -2.48 11.07
N ASP A 165 0.52 -1.90 10.19
CA ASP A 165 1.42 -0.77 10.51
C ASP A 165 0.68 0.50 10.97
N HIS A 166 -0.59 0.63 10.59
CA HIS A 166 -1.39 1.83 10.75
C HIS A 166 -2.73 1.61 11.48
N ASP A 167 -2.91 0.45 12.13
CA ASP A 167 -4.08 0.12 12.93
C ASP A 167 -5.43 0.28 12.19
N LEU A 168 -5.46 -0.08 10.89
CA LEU A 168 -6.62 0.14 10.01
C LEU A 168 -7.67 -0.98 10.07
N GLU A 169 -7.44 -2.03 10.84
CA GLU A 169 -8.28 -3.25 10.89
C GLU A 169 -9.76 -2.95 11.20
N SER A 170 -10.03 -1.91 12.00
CA SER A 170 -11.40 -1.49 12.32
C SER A 170 -12.15 -0.84 11.15
N GLN A 171 -11.43 -0.19 10.25
CA GLN A 171 -11.98 0.52 9.08
C GLN A 171 -12.01 -0.40 7.85
N TYR A 172 -11.04 -1.30 7.75
CA TYR A 172 -10.91 -2.25 6.66
C TYR A 172 -10.35 -3.58 7.19
N PRO A 173 -11.25 -4.50 7.61
CA PRO A 173 -10.84 -5.79 8.15
C PRO A 173 -10.08 -6.62 7.12
N SER A 174 -8.98 -7.23 7.55
CA SER A 174 -8.06 -7.97 6.68
C SER A 174 -8.50 -9.40 6.39
N ILE A 175 -9.57 -9.89 7.03
CA ILE A 175 -10.01 -11.29 6.95
C ILE A 175 -10.27 -11.77 5.53
N ASP A 176 -10.95 -10.97 4.71
CA ASP A 176 -11.27 -11.34 3.32
C ASP A 176 -10.00 -11.41 2.46
N ILE A 177 -9.02 -10.53 2.73
CA ILE A 177 -7.72 -10.50 2.06
C ILE A 177 -6.91 -11.75 2.42
N LEU A 178 -6.89 -12.14 3.70
CA LEU A 178 -6.22 -13.34 4.16
C LEU A 178 -6.84 -14.60 3.53
N MET A 179 -8.17 -14.66 3.42
CA MET A 179 -8.87 -15.74 2.74
C MET A 179 -8.52 -15.80 1.25
N ASP A 180 -8.44 -14.64 0.58
CA ASP A 180 -8.01 -14.53 -0.82
C ASP A 180 -6.58 -15.06 -1.00
N ILE A 181 -5.63 -14.64 -0.16
CA ILE A 181 -4.22 -15.12 -0.19
C ILE A 181 -4.18 -16.65 -0.02
N GLN A 182 -4.94 -17.19 0.93
CA GLN A 182 -4.99 -18.64 1.17
C GLN A 182 -5.57 -19.39 -0.03
N GLY A 183 -6.62 -18.86 -0.66
CA GLY A 183 -7.22 -19.40 -1.88
C GLY A 183 -6.22 -19.41 -3.04
N LEU A 184 -5.55 -18.28 -3.28
CA LEU A 184 -4.52 -18.11 -4.30
C LEU A 184 -3.37 -19.12 -4.11
N GLY A 185 -2.89 -19.30 -2.88
CA GLY A 185 -1.84 -20.28 -2.56
C GLY A 185 -2.24 -21.72 -2.89
N LYS A 186 -3.47 -22.14 -2.54
CA LYS A 186 -3.97 -23.49 -2.87
C LYS A 186 -4.11 -23.72 -4.37
N LEU A 187 -4.47 -22.69 -5.15
CA LEU A 187 -4.57 -22.81 -6.60
C LEU A 187 -3.20 -23.04 -7.24
N LYS A 188 -2.14 -22.50 -6.64
CA LYS A 188 -0.74 -22.74 -7.04
C LYS A 188 -0.32 -24.18 -6.77
N ASP A 189 -0.54 -24.67 -5.55
CA ASP A 189 -0.15 -26.02 -5.14
C ASP A 189 -0.88 -27.12 -5.92
N THR A 190 -2.10 -26.84 -6.40
CA THR A 190 -2.93 -27.80 -7.13
C THR A 190 -2.78 -27.72 -8.66
N GLY A 191 -2.03 -26.75 -9.19
CA GLY A 191 -1.89 -26.51 -10.63
C GLY A 191 -3.21 -26.10 -11.32
N LYS A 192 -4.25 -25.73 -10.55
CA LYS A 192 -5.60 -25.39 -11.04
C LYS A 192 -5.77 -23.90 -11.29
N LEU A 193 -4.75 -23.25 -11.85
CA LEU A 193 -4.77 -21.82 -12.10
C LEU A 193 -5.86 -21.41 -13.12
N VAL A 194 -6.45 -22.34 -13.88
CA VAL A 194 -7.51 -22.06 -14.87
C VAL A 194 -8.81 -21.47 -14.26
N LEU A 195 -9.02 -21.58 -12.94
CA LEU A 195 -10.28 -21.22 -12.27
C LEU A 195 -10.45 -19.72 -11.93
N PHE A 196 -9.49 -18.84 -12.24
CA PHE A 196 -9.53 -17.41 -11.87
C PHE A 196 -10.51 -16.52 -12.67
N LEU A 197 -11.33 -17.07 -13.58
CA LEU A 197 -12.23 -16.23 -14.39
C LEU A 197 -13.52 -15.91 -13.62
N PRO A 198 -13.91 -14.62 -13.48
CA PRO A 198 -15.33 -14.32 -13.28
C PRO A 198 -16.07 -14.77 -14.54
N SER A 199 -17.03 -15.67 -14.36
CA SER A 199 -17.98 -16.02 -15.42
C SER A 199 -18.73 -14.74 -15.77
N ASN A 200 -18.48 -14.18 -16.97
CA ASN A 200 -19.36 -13.15 -17.52
C ASN A 200 -20.76 -13.78 -17.66
N VAL A 201 -21.61 -13.56 -16.66
CA VAL A 201 -23.05 -13.70 -16.82
C VAL A 201 -23.46 -12.55 -17.73
N GLU A 202 -23.44 -12.79 -19.04
CA GLU A 202 -24.24 -12.02 -19.97
C GLU A 202 -25.70 -12.17 -19.53
N LYS A 203 -26.18 -11.20 -18.77
CA LYS A 203 -27.60 -10.91 -18.65
C LYS A 203 -28.10 -10.48 -20.02
N GLN A 204 -28.53 -11.44 -20.85
CA GLN A 204 -29.50 -11.14 -21.89
C GLN A 204 -30.84 -10.84 -21.22
N GLU A 205 -31.07 -9.57 -20.97
CA GLU A 205 -32.37 -9.04 -20.58
C GLU A 205 -33.32 -9.08 -21.78
N GLN A 206 -34.52 -9.57 -21.50
CA GLN A 206 -35.65 -9.76 -22.41
C GLN A 206 -35.98 -8.52 -23.25
N ARG A 207 -36.27 -8.70 -24.54
CA ARG A 207 -37.32 -7.92 -25.22
C ARG A 207 -38.17 -8.76 -26.18
N LYS A 208 -39.44 -8.90 -25.78
CA LYS A 208 -40.68 -8.97 -26.57
C LYS A 208 -40.87 -10.22 -27.46
N GLY A 209 -42.00 -10.91 -27.45
CA GLY A 209 -43.30 -10.62 -26.85
C GLY A 209 -44.20 -11.84 -26.94
N LYS A 210 -45.05 -11.97 -25.92
CA LYS A 210 -46.07 -12.97 -25.75
C LYS A 210 -47.28 -12.60 -26.60
N LYS A 211 -47.77 -13.50 -27.46
CA LYS A 211 -49.22 -13.64 -27.73
C LYS A 211 -49.56 -15.03 -28.25
N ARG A 212 -50.59 -15.59 -27.62
CA ARG A 212 -51.12 -16.95 -27.73
C ARG A 212 -51.98 -17.12 -28.98
N SER A 213 -51.84 -18.28 -29.60
CA SER A 213 -52.87 -19.22 -30.08
C SER A 213 -54.10 -18.67 -30.82
N SER A 214 -54.35 -19.17 -32.04
CA SER A 214 -55.38 -20.21 -32.26
C SER A 214 -55.54 -20.64 -33.72
N SER A 215 -55.80 -21.94 -33.85
CA SER A 215 -56.59 -22.65 -34.88
C SER A 215 -56.17 -22.59 -36.34
N SER A 216 -55.64 -23.72 -36.84
CA SER A 216 -55.85 -24.18 -38.21
C SER A 216 -56.65 -25.48 -38.18
N VAL A 217 -57.97 -25.35 -38.40
CA VAL A 217 -58.85 -26.44 -38.84
C VAL A 217 -58.92 -26.33 -40.37
N SER A 218 -58.55 -27.39 -41.08
CA SER A 218 -58.91 -27.57 -42.50
C SER A 218 -60.39 -28.00 -42.58
N PRO A 219 -61.15 -27.60 -43.62
CA PRO A 219 -61.18 -28.43 -44.84
C PRO A 219 -61.41 -27.70 -46.17
N ALA A 220 -60.93 -28.33 -47.24
CA ALA A 220 -61.48 -28.56 -48.60
C ALA A 220 -62.25 -27.47 -49.40
N PRO A 221 -62.23 -27.57 -50.74
CA PRO A 221 -62.44 -26.45 -51.66
C PRO A 221 -63.84 -26.43 -52.29
N HIS A 222 -64.30 -25.26 -52.74
CA HIS A 222 -64.83 -25.10 -54.10
C HIS A 222 -65.08 -23.64 -54.47
N THR A 223 -64.65 -23.32 -55.69
CA THR A 223 -64.94 -22.17 -56.54
C THR A 223 -66.43 -21.84 -56.61
N TYR A 224 -66.80 -20.54 -56.57
CA TYR A 224 -67.75 -19.91 -57.50
C TYR A 224 -67.60 -18.37 -57.50
N GLN A 225 -67.67 -17.85 -58.73
CA GLN A 225 -67.67 -16.48 -59.24
C GLN A 225 -68.54 -15.47 -58.47
N LEU A 226 -68.13 -14.18 -58.41
CA LEU A 226 -68.92 -13.05 -58.97
C LEU A 226 -68.17 -11.70 -58.95
N ARG A 227 -67.74 -11.28 -60.13
CA ARG A 227 -67.99 -9.97 -60.77
C ARG A 227 -67.71 -8.67 -59.98
N LYS A 228 -66.65 -7.98 -60.40
CA LYS A 228 -66.47 -6.52 -60.27
C LYS A 228 -67.55 -5.78 -61.09
N ARG A 229 -68.13 -4.74 -60.49
CA ARG A 229 -68.55 -3.48 -61.17
C ARG A 229 -67.45 -2.48 -60.78
N THR A 230 -66.84 -1.71 -61.65
CA THR A 230 -67.33 -0.92 -62.80
C THR A 230 -66.93 -1.45 -64.16
#